data_AF-A0A1V3J0F1-F1
#
_entry.id   AF-A0A1V3J0F1-F1
#
_cell.length_a   1.000
_cell.length_b   1.000
_cell.length_c   1.000
_cell.angle_alpha   90.00
_cell.angle_beta   90.00
_cell.angle_gamma   90.00
#
_symmetry.space_group_name_H-M   'P 1'
#
loop_
_entity.id
_entity.type
_entity.pdbx_description
1 polymer ?
#
loop_
_entity_poly.entity_id
_entity_poly.type
_entity_poly.pdbx_seq_one_letter_code
_entity_poly.pdbx_strand_id
1 'polypeptide(L)'
;MRNILHKALSEHLTQFIHDREQLNTLYTTFKEQEESTAEAISMYANLIYNYGIHEDCHLSKINAPTVIGIGLTLNSLANDLTLAQYGRDFTSISLDRLSVPQGEENE
;
A
#
# COMPACT_ATOMS: atom_id res chain seq x y z
N MET A 1 -4.67 21.70 -2.71
CA MET A 1 -4.78 20.23 -2.70
C MET A 1 -5.17 19.64 -1.35
N ARG A 2 -4.52 19.99 -0.22
CA ARG A 2 -4.86 19.47 1.13
C ARG A 2 -6.36 19.58 1.49
N ASN A 3 -7.02 20.65 1.05
CA ASN A 3 -8.44 20.91 1.33
C ASN A 3 -9.42 20.14 0.43
N ILE A 4 -9.03 19.73 -0.78
CA ILE A 4 -9.93 19.04 -1.73
C ILE A 4 -10.05 17.56 -1.36
N LEU A 5 -8.91 16.91 -1.10
CA LEU A 5 -8.89 15.50 -0.69
C LEU A 5 -9.57 15.31 0.68
N HIS A 6 -9.31 16.21 1.63
CA HIS A 6 -9.98 16.18 2.92
C HIS A 6 -11.50 16.35 2.78
N LYS A 7 -11.95 17.30 1.96
CA LYS A 7 -13.38 17.52 1.71
C LYS A 7 -14.04 16.33 1.02
N ALA A 8 -13.41 15.76 0.00
CA ALA A 8 -13.91 14.58 -0.68
C ALA A 8 -14.00 13.37 0.26
N LEU A 9 -13.01 13.18 1.13
CA LEU A 9 -13.04 12.13 2.15
C LEU A 9 -14.18 12.37 3.15
N SER A 10 -14.34 13.59 3.67
CA SER A 10 -15.45 13.92 4.58
C SER A 10 -16.82 13.72 3.93
N GLU A 11 -16.99 14.15 2.68
CA GLU A 11 -18.23 13.95 1.91
C GLU A 11 -18.50 12.45 1.70
N HIS A 12 -17.48 11.68 1.33
CA HIS A 12 -17.57 10.23 1.18
C HIS A 12 -17.96 9.55 2.50
N LEU A 13 -17.30 9.87 3.62
CA LEU A 13 -17.63 9.32 4.94
C LEU A 13 -19.05 9.69 5.39
N THR A 14 -19.51 10.90 5.06
CA THR A 14 -20.87 11.37 5.39
C THR A 14 -21.94 10.55 4.67
N GLN A 15 -21.68 10.08 3.44
CA GLN A 15 -22.61 9.25 2.68
C GLN A 15 -22.90 7.90 3.37
N PHE A 16 -21.96 7.40 4.16
CA PHE A 16 -22.07 6.12 4.88
C PHE A 16 -22.30 6.28 6.38
N ILE A 17 -22.72 7.46 6.86
CA ILE A 17 -22.93 7.70 8.30
C ILE A 17 -23.98 6.77 8.93
N HIS A 18 -24.93 6.27 8.12
CA HIS A 18 -25.96 5.33 8.51
C HIS A 18 -25.70 3.90 8.02
N ASP A 19 -24.64 3.66 7.24
CA ASP A 19 -24.28 2.36 6.70
C ASP A 19 -22.79 2.06 6.93
N ARG A 20 -22.48 1.85 8.21
CA ARG A 20 -21.12 1.58 8.66
C ARG A 20 -20.60 0.22 8.18
N GLU A 21 -21.51 -0.72 7.90
CA GLU A 21 -21.16 -2.04 7.36
C GLU A 21 -20.61 -1.90 5.94
N GLN A 22 -21.31 -1.15 5.07
CA GLN A 22 -20.83 -0.89 3.72
C GLN A 22 -19.50 -0.14 3.71
N LEU A 23 -19.31 0.83 4.61
CA LEU A 23 -18.03 1.54 4.74
C LEU A 23 -16.89 0.60 5.14
N ASN A 24 -17.14 -0.32 6.08
CA ASN A 24 -16.17 -1.34 6.47
C ASN A 24 -15.85 -2.29 5.31
N THR A 25 -16.85 -2.73 4.54
CA THR A 25 -16.63 -3.57 3.35
C THR A 25 -15.74 -2.86 2.34
N LEU A 26 -16.03 -1.60 2.01
CA LEU A 26 -15.20 -0.80 1.08
C LEU A 26 -13.76 -0.66 1.57
N TYR A 27 -13.57 -0.41 2.87
CA TYR A 27 -12.24 -0.31 3.45
C TYR A 27 -11.48 -1.64 3.39
N THR A 28 -12.13 -2.76 3.73
CA THR A 28 -11.52 -4.10 3.65
C THR A 28 -11.15 -4.46 2.21
N THR A 29 -12.05 -4.22 1.25
CA THR A 29 -11.75 -4.45 -0.17
C THR A 29 -10.58 -3.60 -0.65
N PHE A 30 -10.53 -2.31 -0.28
CA PHE A 30 -9.38 -1.47 -0.58
C PHE A 30 -8.08 -2.05 -0.01
N LYS A 31 -8.11 -2.49 1.26
CA LYS A 31 -6.95 -3.08 1.94
C LYS A 31 -6.43 -4.33 1.25
N GLU A 32 -7.31 -5.27 0.92
CA GLU A 32 -6.95 -6.50 0.22
C GLU A 32 -6.35 -6.23 -1.17
N GLN A 33 -6.96 -5.31 -1.92
CA GLN A 33 -6.46 -4.95 -3.26
C GLN A 33 -5.12 -4.23 -3.21
N GLU A 34 -4.91 -3.36 -2.23
CA GLU A 34 -3.64 -2.67 -2.01
C GLU A 34 -2.52 -3.67 -1.68
N GLU A 35 -2.78 -4.61 -0.77
CA GLU A 35 -1.83 -5.67 -0.39
C GLU A 35 -1.47 -6.57 -1.58
N SER A 36 -2.49 -7.05 -2.30
CA SER A 36 -2.29 -7.87 -3.50
C SER A 36 -1.51 -7.14 -4.59
N THR A 37 -1.76 -5.84 -4.77
CA THR A 37 -1.05 -5.02 -5.76
C THR A 37 0.43 -4.86 -5.39
N ALA A 38 0.74 -4.59 -4.13
CA ALA A 38 2.12 -4.45 -3.67
C ALA A 38 2.90 -5.77 -3.83
N GLU A 39 2.28 -6.90 -3.51
CA GLU A 39 2.87 -8.22 -3.71
C GLU A 39 3.14 -8.50 -5.19
N ALA A 40 2.16 -8.27 -6.06
CA ALA A 40 2.30 -8.48 -7.50
C ALA A 40 3.43 -7.65 -8.11
N ILE A 41 3.55 -6.37 -7.72
CA ILE A 41 4.64 -5.49 -8.17
C ILE A 41 5.98 -6.03 -7.69
N SER A 42 6.09 -6.45 -6.43
CA SER A 42 7.32 -7.03 -5.88
C SER A 42 7.75 -8.31 -6.61
N MET A 43 6.80 -9.21 -6.90
CA MET A 43 7.08 -10.43 -7.66
C MET A 43 7.56 -10.10 -9.08
N TYR A 44 6.89 -9.18 -9.76
CA TYR A 44 7.25 -8.78 -11.12
C TYR A 44 8.60 -8.05 -11.18
N ALA A 45 8.88 -7.18 -10.20
CA ALA A 45 10.15 -6.49 -10.06
C ALA A 45 11.32 -7.47 -9.92
N ASN A 46 11.18 -8.48 -9.05
CA ASN A 46 12.17 -9.52 -8.86
C ASN A 46 12.36 -10.37 -10.13
N LEU A 47 11.28 -10.71 -10.82
CA LEU A 47 11.36 -11.44 -12.09
C LEU A 47 12.16 -10.66 -13.14
N ILE A 48 11.83 -9.39 -13.36
CA ILE A 48 12.52 -8.53 -14.32
C ILE A 48 13.99 -8.36 -13.94
N TYR A 49 14.26 -8.09 -12.66
CA TYR A 49 15.63 -7.90 -12.19
C TYR A 49 16.48 -9.14 -12.46
N ASN A 50 16.00 -10.32 -12.04
CA ASN A 50 16.71 -11.59 -12.25
C ASN A 50 16.87 -11.92 -13.73
N TYR A 51 15.86 -11.63 -14.55
CA TYR A 51 15.96 -11.76 -16.00
C TYR A 51 17.07 -10.86 -16.56
N GLY A 52 17.10 -9.59 -16.17
CA GLY A 52 18.16 -8.65 -16.58
C GLY A 52 19.56 -9.13 -16.20
N ILE A 53 19.75 -9.64 -14.98
CA ILE A 53 21.04 -10.20 -14.52
C ILE A 53 21.45 -11.41 -15.37
N HIS A 54 20.49 -12.31 -15.66
CA HIS A 54 20.75 -13.50 -16.47
C HIS A 54 21.16 -13.13 -17.90
N GLU A 55 20.47 -12.18 -18.53
CA GLU A 55 20.77 -11.73 -19.89
C GLU A 55 22.11 -10.98 -19.97
N ASP A 56 22.50 -10.23 -18.93
CA ASP A 56 23.81 -9.57 -18.82
C ASP A 56 24.95 -10.61 -18.86
N CYS A 57 24.75 -11.74 -18.17
CA CYS A 57 25.70 -12.85 -18.11
C CYS A 57 25.84 -13.62 -19.43
N HIS A 58 24.89 -13.48 -20.37
CA HIS A 58 24.81 -14.28 -21.59
C HIS A 58 25.01 -13.49 -22.90
N LEU A 59 25.49 -12.23 -22.83
CA LEU A 59 25.73 -11.38 -24.01
C LEU A 59 24.51 -11.31 -24.94
N SER A 60 23.32 -11.25 -24.34
CA SER A 60 22.06 -11.21 -25.06
C SER A 60 21.91 -9.94 -25.90
N LYS A 61 20.99 -9.97 -26.88
CA LYS A 61 20.63 -8.80 -27.70
C LYS A 61 19.83 -7.74 -26.92
N ILE A 62 19.45 -8.05 -25.69
CA ILE A 62 18.63 -7.20 -24.83
C ILE A 62 19.55 -6.27 -24.05
N ASN A 63 19.12 -5.01 -23.88
CA ASN A 63 19.83 -4.05 -23.04
C ASN A 63 19.63 -4.41 -21.57
N ALA A 64 20.43 -5.36 -21.08
CA ALA A 64 20.36 -5.89 -19.73
C ALA A 64 20.42 -4.82 -18.62
N PRO A 65 21.29 -3.78 -18.69
CA PRO A 65 21.27 -2.69 -17.73
C PRO A 65 19.92 -1.96 -17.64
N THR A 66 19.23 -1.79 -18.76
CA THR A 66 17.88 -1.18 -18.77
C THR A 66 16.87 -2.05 -18.07
N VAL A 67 16.89 -3.36 -18.33
CA VAL A 67 15.99 -4.34 -17.70
C VAL A 67 16.23 -4.39 -16.19
N ILE A 68 17.49 -4.45 -15.76
CA ILE A 68 17.88 -4.38 -14.34
C ILE A 68 17.36 -3.08 -13.70
N GLY A 69 17.54 -1.94 -14.36
CA GLY A 69 17.05 -0.64 -13.89
C GLY A 69 15.53 -0.57 -13.72
N ILE A 70 14.78 -1.18 -14.64
CA ILE A 70 13.31 -1.31 -14.52
C ILE A 70 12.96 -2.15 -13.29
N GLY A 71 13.61 -3.31 -13.11
CA GLY A 71 13.39 -4.17 -11.94
C GLY A 71 13.67 -3.44 -10.62
N LEU A 72 14.77 -2.69 -10.54
CA LEU A 72 15.10 -1.87 -9.36
C LEU A 72 14.06 -0.78 -9.09
N THR A 73 13.58 -0.11 -10.14
CA THR A 73 12.56 0.95 -10.02
C THR A 73 11.24 0.37 -9.49
N LEU A 74 10.81 -0.77 -10.02
CA LEU A 74 9.60 -1.45 -9.55
C LEU A 74 9.75 -1.95 -8.10
N ASN A 75 10.93 -2.44 -7.72
CA ASN A 75 11.21 -2.80 -6.33
C ASN A 75 11.13 -1.58 -5.39
N SER A 76 11.66 -0.42 -5.80
CA SER A 76 11.51 0.81 -5.03
C SER A 76 10.04 1.19 -4.84
N LEU A 77 9.23 1.10 -5.89
CA LEU A 77 7.79 1.37 -5.81
C LEU A 77 7.07 0.39 -4.89
N ALA A 78 7.39 -0.91 -4.94
CA ALA A 78 6.83 -1.91 -4.03
C ALA A 78 7.18 -1.60 -2.57
N ASN A 79 8.41 -1.17 -2.29
CA ASN A 79 8.84 -0.76 -0.95
C ASN A 79 8.08 0.48 -0.45
N ASP A 80 7.90 1.49 -1.31
CA ASP A 80 7.14 2.70 -0.96
C ASP A 80 5.67 2.37 -0.64
N LEU A 81 5.05 1.47 -1.42
CA LEU A 81 3.70 0.97 -1.15
C LEU A 81 3.63 0.20 0.18
N THR A 82 4.60 -0.67 0.44
CA THR A 82 4.68 -1.42 1.71
C THR A 82 4.82 -0.48 2.91
N LEU A 83 5.61 0.60 2.76
CA LEU A 83 5.75 1.62 3.79
C LEU A 83 4.43 2.40 4.02
N ALA A 84 3.71 2.72 2.96
CA ALA A 84 2.39 3.36 3.06
C ALA A 84 1.38 2.46 3.79
N GLN A 85 1.35 1.16 3.47
CA GLN A 85 0.52 0.15 4.14
C GLN A 85 0.85 0.07 5.63
N TYR A 86 2.14 0.04 5.98
CA TYR A 86 2.57 0.08 7.38
C TYR A 86 2.08 1.35 8.10
N GLY A 87 2.20 2.51 7.46
CA GLY A 87 1.71 3.78 8.01
C GLY A 87 0.20 3.77 8.27
N ARG A 88 -0.59 3.17 7.37
CA ARG A 88 -2.03 2.97 7.55
C ARG A 88 -2.32 2.06 8.74
N ASP A 89 -1.68 0.89 8.83
CA ASP A 89 -1.92 -0.08 9.91
C ASP A 89 -1.54 0.52 11.27
N PHE A 90 -0.41 1.24 11.35
CA PHE A 90 -0.03 1.97 12.56
C PHE A 90 -1.01 3.07 12.94
N THR A 91 -1.57 3.78 11.96
CA THR A 91 -2.60 4.80 12.19
C THR A 91 -3.85 4.16 12.79
N SER A 92 -4.29 3.01 12.27
CA SER A 92 -5.41 2.25 12.84
C SER A 92 -5.16 1.89 14.30
N ILE A 93 -4.00 1.27 14.61
CA ILE A 93 -3.62 0.90 15.98
C ILE A 93 -3.60 2.12 16.91
N SER A 94 -3.09 3.25 16.43
CA SER A 94 -2.99 4.48 17.22
C SER A 94 -4.36 5.07 17.52
N LEU A 95 -5.27 5.07 16.54
CA LEU A 95 -6.65 5.53 16.72
C LEU A 95 -7.43 4.63 17.68
N ASP A 96 -7.25 3.32 17.58
CA ASP A 96 -7.89 2.35 18.48
C ASP A 96 -7.46 2.61 19.94
N ARG A 97 -6.17 2.86 20.18
CA ARG A 97 -5.65 3.22 21.51
C ARG A 97 -6.25 4.52 22.07
N LEU A 98 -6.52 5.50 21.22
CA LEU A 98 -7.14 6.77 21.63
C LEU A 98 -8.64 6.63 21.93
N SER A 99 -9.29 5.59 21.39
CA SER A 99 -10.72 5.33 21.58
C SER A 99 -11.05 4.54 22.86
N VAL A 100 -10.04 3.99 23.54
CA VAL A 100 -10.21 3.38 24.87
C VAL A 100 -10.46 4.51 25.89
N PRO A 101 -11.56 4.49 26.65
CA PRO A 101 -11.83 5.52 27.64
C PRO A 101 -10.71 5.54 28.68
N GLN A 102 -10.08 6.70 28.87
CA GLN A 102 -9.23 6.97 30.03
C GLN A 102 -10.13 7.03 31.27
N GLY A 103 -10.52 5.88 31.83
CA GLY A 103 -11.49 5.86 32.92
C GLY A 103 -11.86 4.50 33.52
N GLU A 104 -11.14 3.42 33.24
CA GLU A 104 -11.21 2.17 34.02
C GLU A 104 -9.86 1.91 34.71
N GLU A 105 -9.38 2.90 35.44
CA GLU A 105 -8.58 2.65 36.65
C GLU A 105 -9.53 2.87 37.83
N ASN A 106 -10.35 1.87 38.14
CA ASN A 106 -11.16 1.87 39.35
C ASN A 106 -10.82 0.63 40.19
N GLU A 107 -10.52 0.95 41.46
CA GLU A 107 -10.60 0.13 42.68
C GLU A 107 -9.41 -0.77 43.06
#